data_AF-A0A0L0S075-F1
#
_entry.id   AF-A0A0L0S075-F1
#
_cell.length_a   1.000
_cell.length_b   1.000
_cell.length_c   1.000
_cell.angle_alpha   90.00
_cell.angle_beta   90.00
_cell.angle_gamma   90.00
#
_symmetry.space_group_name_H-M   'P 1'
#
loop_
_entity.id
_entity.type
_entity.pdbx_description
1 polymer ?
#
loop_
_entity_poly.entity_id
_entity_poly.type
_entity_poly.pdbx_seq_one_letter_code
_entity_poly.pdbx_strand_id
1 'polypeptide(L)'
;MTTTVAPNRIHIKVGDKCEVLDLYPGCTHEDVRAILCSAADMVDADKDSLIKLTKPDGTIVPVSPFLPGNTDKEPYTLQVQYRSRGSPNGAGGGGGGAASPTKIGYLEAKLNDISKALEPLREMQSFREQIVSFQKRLESAEKQISMANLPETKVIPKAIKRISKIDPIFAHQPKYVFTDETVAYLKQPSFNNWQWEENEMTALMEHMFTELGLVDKFKMELPTLKRFLCVVKDNYNHNPFHNFRHCFCVTQMFYGMLHEADLVSKLEPIDLLVGLISCIIHDIDHPGFNNAYQVNAKTELAIIYNDQSPLENHHCAVGFTILRNNDCNIFKNLSDKDYEHVRKGIIRCVLSTDLTKHGEIMTKFKAVSENFNFADVEHKAQLLVMMVKCADISNEARPADVAEPWLDCLLEEYFAQSDREKAEGLPVAPFMDRDKVTKPGAQVGFIQFVMIPLFENLARVLPQLEGNVLPQIRKSLAYYQDLQQKMTGK
;
A
#
# COMPACT_ATOMS: atom_id res chain seq x y z
N MET A 1 11.97 -2.07 -30.26
CA MET A 1 12.89 -0.92 -30.13
C MET A 1 12.95 -0.53 -28.66
N THR A 2 13.95 -1.03 -27.95
CA THR A 2 14.24 -0.65 -26.56
C THR A 2 14.82 0.76 -26.55
N THR A 3 14.08 1.74 -26.06
CA THR A 3 14.62 3.06 -25.76
C THR A 3 15.55 2.94 -24.55
N THR A 4 16.84 2.78 -24.79
CA THR A 4 17.89 3.00 -23.79
C THR A 4 17.84 4.46 -23.38
N VAL A 5 17.36 4.75 -22.17
CA VAL A 5 17.39 6.11 -21.61
C VAL A 5 18.86 6.47 -21.40
N ALA A 6 19.31 7.52 -22.07
CA ALA A 6 20.70 7.96 -22.00
C ALA A 6 21.05 8.44 -20.58
N PRO A 7 22.29 8.21 -20.09
CA PRO A 7 22.73 8.74 -18.81
C PRO A 7 22.73 10.26 -18.84
N ASN A 8 22.41 10.85 -17.69
CA ASN A 8 22.46 12.29 -17.50
C ASN A 8 23.90 12.71 -17.12
N ARG A 9 24.58 13.37 -18.05
CA ARG A 9 26.00 13.74 -17.93
C ARG A 9 26.18 15.04 -17.16
N ILE A 10 27.07 15.04 -16.17
CA ILE A 10 27.48 16.22 -15.42
C ILE A 10 29.00 16.42 -15.47
N HIS A 11 29.41 17.67 -15.51
CA HIS A 11 30.77 18.15 -15.44
C HIS A 11 31.00 18.78 -14.08
N ILE A 12 32.02 18.30 -13.37
CA ILE A 12 32.38 18.79 -12.04
C ILE A 12 33.82 19.26 -12.01
N LYS A 13 34.12 20.24 -11.16
CA LYS A 13 35.46 20.74 -10.89
C LYS A 13 35.81 20.46 -9.43
N VAL A 14 36.90 19.71 -9.22
CA VAL A 14 37.45 19.38 -7.90
C VAL A 14 38.88 19.94 -7.82
N GLY A 15 39.08 21.00 -7.04
CA GLY A 15 40.34 21.74 -7.06
C GLY A 15 40.65 22.25 -8.46
N ASP A 16 41.79 21.84 -9.02
CA ASP A 16 42.22 22.19 -10.38
C ASP A 16 41.82 21.16 -11.46
N LYS A 17 41.19 20.04 -11.07
CA LYS A 17 40.76 18.98 -12.00
C LYS A 17 39.31 19.17 -12.43
N CYS A 18 39.00 18.90 -13.69
CA CYS A 18 37.64 18.77 -14.20
C CYS A 18 37.36 17.31 -14.54
N GLU A 19 36.24 16.78 -14.03
CA GLU A 19 35.79 15.41 -14.28
C GLU A 19 34.39 15.39 -14.88
N VAL A 20 34.09 14.30 -15.59
CA VAL A 20 32.79 14.06 -16.24
C VAL A 20 32.18 12.81 -15.63
N LEU A 21 30.96 12.93 -15.11
CA LEU A 21 30.22 11.84 -14.48
C LEU A 21 28.93 11.59 -15.25
N ASP A 22 28.65 10.32 -15.52
CA ASP A 22 27.41 9.88 -16.16
C ASP A 22 26.49 9.29 -15.07
N LEU A 23 25.38 9.97 -14.75
CA LEU A 23 24.40 9.51 -13.78
C LEU A 23 23.32 8.70 -14.50
N TYR A 24 23.20 7.42 -14.15
CA TYR A 24 22.26 6.51 -14.79
C TYR A 24 20.87 6.54 -14.13
N PRO A 25 19.79 6.31 -14.90
CA PRO A 25 18.45 6.15 -14.34
C PRO A 25 18.45 5.03 -13.28
N GLY A 26 18.05 5.35 -12.05
CA GLY A 26 18.02 4.42 -10.92
C GLY A 26 19.13 4.60 -9.88
N CYS A 27 20.09 5.51 -10.07
CA CYS A 27 21.05 5.87 -9.03
C CYS A 27 20.33 6.35 -7.75
N THR A 28 20.76 5.87 -6.59
CA THR A 28 20.28 6.37 -5.29
C THR A 28 21.07 7.60 -4.83
N HIS A 29 20.60 8.30 -3.79
CA HIS A 29 21.36 9.40 -3.19
C HIS A 29 22.73 8.93 -2.65
N GLU A 30 22.83 7.70 -2.15
CA GLU A 30 24.09 7.12 -1.66
C GLU A 30 25.06 6.84 -2.83
N ASP A 31 24.56 6.36 -3.97
CA ASP A 31 25.38 6.12 -5.17
C ASP A 31 25.96 7.42 -5.73
N VAL A 32 25.14 8.46 -5.89
CA VAL A 32 25.61 9.78 -6.36
C VAL A 32 26.66 10.35 -5.41
N ARG A 33 26.44 10.19 -4.10
CA ARG A 33 27.38 10.62 -3.08
C ARG A 33 28.71 9.88 -3.15
N ALA A 34 28.69 8.56 -3.33
CA ALA A 34 29.88 7.74 -3.48
C ALA A 34 30.68 8.10 -4.74
N ILE A 35 30.00 8.33 -5.87
CA ILE A 35 30.62 8.75 -7.13
C ILE A 35 31.31 10.12 -6.96
N LEU A 36 30.65 11.08 -6.32
CA LEU A 36 31.23 12.41 -6.07
C LEU A 36 32.44 12.34 -5.11
N CYS A 37 32.38 11.53 -4.05
CA CYS A 37 33.55 11.31 -3.18
C CYS A 37 34.72 10.66 -3.91
N SER A 38 34.44 9.70 -4.79
CA SER A 38 35.45 9.04 -5.61
C SER A 38 36.11 10.03 -6.57
N ALA A 39 35.35 10.92 -7.21
CA ALA A 39 35.88 11.97 -8.08
C ALA A 39 36.73 13.01 -7.33
N ALA A 40 36.60 13.07 -6.00
CA ALA A 40 37.44 13.89 -5.14
C ALA A 40 38.66 13.14 -4.57
N ASP A 41 38.98 11.94 -5.07
CA ASP A 41 40.05 11.06 -4.58
C ASP A 41 39.91 10.73 -3.07
N MET A 42 38.68 10.72 -2.53
CA MET A 42 38.40 10.47 -1.10
C MET A 42 37.86 9.06 -0.87
N VAL A 43 38.77 8.10 -0.70
CA VAL A 43 38.46 6.66 -0.59
C VAL A 43 37.84 6.29 0.78
N ASP A 44 38.03 7.11 1.82
CA ASP A 44 37.56 6.86 3.20
C ASP A 44 36.54 7.91 3.70
N ALA A 45 35.71 8.46 2.82
CA ALA A 45 34.69 9.44 3.21
C ALA A 45 33.54 8.74 3.97
N ASP A 46 33.47 8.94 5.30
CA ASP A 46 32.38 8.41 6.14
C ASP A 46 31.02 9.04 5.76
N LYS A 47 29.90 8.40 6.13
CA LYS A 47 28.53 8.88 5.87
C LYS A 47 28.29 10.32 6.36
N ASP A 48 29.09 10.79 7.32
CA ASP A 48 29.02 12.13 7.92
C ASP A 48 29.84 13.23 7.21
N SER A 49 30.52 12.92 6.10
CA SER A 49 31.33 13.90 5.34
C SER A 49 30.45 14.98 4.69
N LEU A 50 30.84 16.25 4.74
CA LEU A 50 30.01 17.30 4.13
C LEU A 50 30.37 17.45 2.65
N ILE A 51 29.40 17.25 1.76
CA ILE A 51 29.57 17.44 0.31
C ILE A 51 28.76 18.65 -0.12
N LYS A 52 29.42 19.59 -0.80
CA LYS A 52 28.79 20.81 -1.33
C LYS A 52 29.08 20.91 -2.82
N LEU A 53 28.01 20.98 -3.62
CA LEU A 53 28.06 21.33 -5.04
C LEU A 53 27.60 22.77 -5.22
N THR A 54 28.31 23.53 -6.04
CA THR A 54 27.97 24.94 -6.34
C THR A 54 28.08 25.22 -7.84
N LYS A 55 27.18 26.04 -8.37
CA LYS A 55 27.25 26.58 -9.74
C LYS A 55 28.34 27.66 -9.85
N PRO A 56 28.77 28.03 -11.08
CA PRO A 56 29.71 29.14 -11.28
C PRO A 56 29.24 30.48 -10.67
N ASP A 57 27.93 30.70 -10.57
CA ASP A 57 27.33 31.89 -9.93
C ASP A 57 27.31 31.84 -8.39
N GLY A 58 27.83 30.77 -7.78
CA GLY A 58 27.88 30.56 -6.34
C GLY A 58 26.64 29.87 -5.74
N THR A 59 25.61 29.58 -6.53
CA THR A 59 24.38 28.91 -6.06
C THR A 59 24.66 27.47 -5.66
N ILE A 60 24.20 27.07 -4.47
CA ILE A 60 24.33 25.69 -3.97
C ILE A 60 23.35 24.77 -4.70
N VAL A 61 23.85 23.63 -5.19
CA VAL A 61 23.05 22.59 -5.85
C VAL A 61 22.90 21.40 -4.91
N PRO A 62 21.67 20.92 -4.67
CA PRO A 62 21.45 19.75 -3.83
C PRO A 62 22.00 18.48 -4.48
N VAL A 63 22.73 17.66 -3.71
CA VAL A 63 23.26 16.37 -4.17
C VAL A 63 22.11 15.37 -4.30
N SER A 64 21.77 15.00 -5.52
CA SER A 64 20.58 14.20 -5.84
C SER A 64 20.79 13.34 -7.10
N PRO A 65 20.12 12.17 -7.21
CA PRO A 65 20.01 11.40 -8.46
C PRO A 65 19.54 12.20 -9.66
N PHE A 66 18.79 13.29 -9.41
CA PHE A 66 18.21 14.15 -10.45
C PHE A 66 19.01 15.43 -10.69
N LEU A 67 20.32 15.43 -10.39
CA LEU A 67 21.20 16.56 -10.65
C LEU A 67 21.08 17.00 -12.12
N PRO A 68 20.72 18.27 -12.42
CA PRO A 68 20.60 18.71 -13.80
C PRO A 68 21.94 18.58 -14.54
N GLY A 69 21.90 18.06 -15.77
CA GLY A 69 23.05 18.07 -16.68
C GLY A 69 23.59 19.48 -16.89
N ASN A 70 24.90 19.60 -17.07
CA ASN A 70 25.58 20.86 -17.37
C ASN A 70 26.66 20.63 -18.46
N THR A 71 27.50 21.64 -18.70
CA THR A 71 28.53 21.58 -19.74
C THR A 71 29.92 21.80 -19.15
N ASP A 72 30.95 21.45 -19.91
CA ASP A 72 32.36 21.70 -19.60
C ASP A 72 32.70 23.19 -19.40
N LYS A 73 31.89 24.10 -19.97
CA LYS A 73 32.02 25.56 -19.80
C LYS A 73 31.43 26.07 -18.48
N GLU A 74 30.47 25.34 -17.91
CA GLU A 74 29.79 25.71 -16.66
C GLU A 74 29.77 24.52 -15.67
N PRO A 75 30.95 24.01 -15.26
CA PRO A 75 31.03 22.86 -14.37
C PRO A 75 30.54 23.23 -12.96
N TYR A 76 29.97 22.26 -12.25
CA TYR A 76 29.70 22.42 -10.82
C TYR A 76 31.03 22.36 -10.05
N THR A 77 31.23 23.24 -9.08
CA THR A 77 32.37 23.14 -8.16
C THR A 77 32.00 22.23 -6.99
N LEU A 78 32.77 21.17 -6.80
CA LEU A 78 32.63 20.19 -5.72
C LEU A 78 33.61 20.49 -4.58
N GLN A 79 33.09 20.58 -3.37
CA GLN A 79 33.88 20.70 -2.14
C GLN A 79 33.47 19.61 -1.15
N VAL A 80 34.46 18.91 -0.60
CA VAL A 80 34.25 17.85 0.39
C VAL A 80 35.05 18.17 1.65
N GLN A 81 34.43 18.10 2.83
CA GLN A 81 35.08 18.33 4.14
C GLN A 81 34.89 17.15 5.09
N TYR A 82 35.98 16.71 5.72
CA TYR A 82 35.95 15.73 6.82
C TYR A 82 35.37 16.34 8.10
N ARG A 83 34.48 15.61 8.77
CA ARG A 83 34.25 15.79 10.21
C ARG A 83 35.10 14.80 10.98
N SER A 84 36.23 15.24 11.52
CA SER A 84 36.96 14.45 12.51
C SER A 84 36.11 14.32 13.77
N ARG A 85 35.86 13.08 14.23
CA ARG A 85 35.31 12.85 15.58
C ARG A 85 36.31 13.40 16.60
N GLY A 86 35.92 14.42 17.35
CA GLY A 86 36.70 14.90 18.49
C GLY A 86 36.66 13.84 19.61
N SER A 87 37.83 13.40 20.07
CA SER A 87 37.95 12.69 21.35
C SER A 87 37.76 13.68 22.52
N PRO A 88 37.11 13.26 23.61
CA PRO A 88 37.04 14.04 24.85
C PRO A 88 38.35 13.91 25.64
N ASN A 89 38.64 14.97 26.40
CA ASN A 89 39.64 15.10 27.48
C ASN A 89 41.10 15.32 27.09
N GLY A 90 41.51 16.58 27.23
CA GLY A 90 42.88 16.92 27.61
C GLY A 90 43.06 16.79 29.12
N ALA A 91 44.02 15.99 29.57
CA ALA A 91 44.73 16.14 30.84
C ALA A 91 46.01 15.28 30.84
N GLY A 92 47.16 15.94 31.06
CA GLY A 92 48.26 15.42 31.89
C GLY A 92 49.20 14.34 31.34
N GLY A 93 50.36 14.78 30.84
CA GLY A 93 51.70 14.43 31.34
C GLY A 93 52.21 12.98 31.41
N GLY A 94 53.41 12.75 30.85
CA GLY A 94 54.46 11.98 31.54
C GLY A 94 54.87 10.62 30.96
N GLY A 95 56.01 10.62 30.25
CA GLY A 95 57.15 9.66 30.24
C GLY A 95 57.02 8.16 30.56
N GLY A 96 57.85 7.36 29.85
CA GLY A 96 58.50 6.15 30.37
C GLY A 96 58.01 4.82 29.78
N GLY A 97 58.89 4.08 29.10
CA GLY A 97 58.57 2.84 28.40
C GLY A 97 58.66 1.55 29.24
N ALA A 98 58.11 0.47 28.69
CA ALA A 98 58.58 -0.92 28.78
C ALA A 98 57.64 -1.80 27.93
N ALA A 99 58.19 -2.77 27.18
CA ALA A 99 57.44 -3.69 26.32
C ALA A 99 57.07 -5.00 27.05
N SER A 100 55.84 -5.52 26.85
CA SER A 100 55.41 -6.95 26.86
C SER A 100 53.87 -7.03 26.82
N PRO A 101 53.21 -8.21 26.81
CA PRO A 101 53.07 -9.19 25.74
C PRO A 101 51.60 -9.25 25.22
N THR A 102 51.06 -8.13 24.72
CA THR A 102 49.63 -8.02 24.34
C THR A 102 49.37 -7.81 22.85
N LYS A 103 50.41 -7.73 22.01
CA LYS A 103 50.24 -7.47 20.56
C LYS A 103 49.95 -8.72 19.74
N ILE A 104 50.54 -9.86 20.08
CA ILE A 104 50.36 -11.11 19.30
C ILE A 104 48.95 -11.67 19.52
N GLY A 105 48.49 -11.81 20.77
CA GLY A 105 47.12 -12.27 21.03
C GLY A 105 46.03 -11.33 20.48
N TYR A 106 46.30 -10.02 20.45
CA TYR A 106 45.39 -9.04 19.82
C TYR A 106 45.37 -9.16 18.29
N LEU A 107 46.52 -9.44 17.66
CA LEU A 107 46.62 -9.64 16.22
C LEU A 107 46.01 -10.97 15.78
N GLU A 108 46.19 -12.05 16.57
CA GLU A 108 45.55 -13.35 16.31
C GLU A 108 44.03 -13.29 16.46
N ALA A 109 43.53 -12.57 17.47
CA ALA A 109 42.09 -12.31 17.62
C ALA A 109 41.53 -11.53 16.43
N LYS A 110 42.22 -10.46 16.00
CA LYS A 110 41.84 -9.69 14.80
C LYS A 110 41.90 -10.51 13.52
N LEU A 111 42.88 -11.40 13.36
CA LEU A 111 43.00 -12.25 12.18
C LEU A 111 41.86 -13.28 12.13
N ASN A 112 41.46 -13.83 13.27
CA ASN A 112 40.29 -14.72 13.38
C ASN A 112 38.97 -13.97 13.12
N ASP A 113 38.82 -12.73 13.59
CA ASP A 113 37.65 -11.91 13.32
C ASP A 113 37.56 -11.52 11.84
N ILE A 114 38.68 -11.19 11.20
CA ILE A 114 38.75 -10.94 9.75
C ILE A 114 38.43 -12.22 8.97
N SER A 115 38.94 -13.39 9.41
CA SER A 115 38.65 -14.67 8.76
C SER A 115 37.17 -15.06 8.90
N LYS A 116 36.53 -14.79 10.04
CA LYS A 116 35.08 -14.98 10.22
C LYS A 116 34.25 -13.96 9.43
N ALA A 117 34.74 -12.73 9.28
CA ALA A 117 34.10 -11.71 8.44
C ALA A 117 34.25 -11.98 6.92
N LEU A 118 35.22 -12.82 6.53
CA LEU A 118 35.44 -13.27 5.15
C LEU A 118 34.64 -14.51 4.74
N GLU A 119 34.06 -15.26 5.69
CA GLU A 119 33.18 -16.40 5.40
C GLU A 119 31.95 -16.00 4.55
N PRO A 120 31.19 -14.93 4.87
CA PRO A 120 30.11 -14.44 4.02
C PRO A 120 30.58 -13.98 2.63
N LEU A 121 31.82 -13.48 2.52
CA LEU A 121 32.42 -13.07 1.24
C LEU A 121 32.81 -14.27 0.35
N ARG A 122 33.17 -15.42 0.95
CA ARG A 122 33.38 -16.68 0.22
C ARG A 122 32.06 -17.28 -0.26
N GLU A 123 31.00 -17.20 0.54
CA GLU A 123 29.64 -17.54 0.09
C GLU A 123 29.19 -16.63 -1.05
N MET A 124 29.56 -15.35 -1.02
CA MET A 124 29.29 -14.39 -2.09
C MET A 124 30.07 -14.69 -3.39
N GLN A 125 31.28 -15.25 -3.31
CA GLN A 125 32.01 -15.74 -4.50
C GLN A 125 31.33 -16.96 -5.10
N SER A 126 30.89 -17.91 -4.27
CA SER A 126 30.05 -19.05 -4.70
C SER A 126 28.75 -18.57 -5.34
N PHE A 127 28.09 -17.56 -4.76
CA PHE A 127 26.87 -16.97 -5.29
C PHE A 127 27.12 -16.24 -6.62
N ARG A 128 28.27 -15.55 -6.75
CA ARG A 128 28.69 -14.91 -8.01
C ARG A 128 28.95 -15.95 -9.10
N GLU A 129 29.57 -17.07 -8.78
CA GLU A 129 29.77 -18.18 -9.72
C GLU A 129 28.42 -18.82 -10.12
N GLN A 130 27.49 -18.97 -9.18
CA GLN A 130 26.13 -19.43 -9.46
C GLN A 130 25.38 -18.44 -10.37
N ILE A 131 25.48 -17.12 -10.13
CA ILE A 131 24.91 -16.08 -10.99
C ILE A 131 25.51 -16.13 -12.39
N VAL A 132 26.83 -16.26 -12.53
CA VAL A 132 27.48 -16.38 -13.84
C VAL A 132 27.06 -17.67 -14.56
N SER A 133 26.91 -18.78 -13.83
CA SER A 133 26.35 -20.02 -14.39
C SER A 133 24.89 -19.87 -14.83
N PHE A 134 24.12 -19.07 -14.09
CA PHE A 134 22.71 -18.80 -14.38
C PHE A 134 22.59 -17.88 -15.58
N GLN A 135 23.41 -16.84 -15.69
CA GLN A 135 23.52 -15.96 -16.85
C GLN A 135 23.88 -16.74 -18.12
N LYS A 136 24.87 -17.64 -18.07
CA LYS A 136 25.20 -18.53 -19.21
C LYS A 136 24.05 -19.46 -19.59
N ARG A 137 23.30 -20.00 -18.61
CA ARG A 137 22.09 -20.79 -18.88
C ARG A 137 20.98 -19.94 -19.48
N LEU A 138 20.83 -18.69 -19.03
CA LEU A 138 19.87 -17.73 -19.56
C LEU A 138 20.20 -17.37 -21.01
N GLU A 139 21.45 -17.03 -21.32
CA GLU A 139 21.90 -16.75 -22.69
C GLU A 139 21.73 -17.96 -23.62
N SER A 140 21.98 -19.17 -23.11
CA SER A 140 21.75 -20.40 -23.86
C SER A 140 20.26 -20.67 -24.08
N ALA A 141 19.40 -20.38 -23.10
CA ALA A 141 17.95 -20.50 -23.22
C ALA A 141 17.38 -19.44 -24.16
N GLU A 142 17.87 -18.20 -24.09
CA GLU A 142 17.51 -17.09 -24.99
C GLU A 142 17.93 -17.39 -26.43
N LYS A 143 19.08 -18.01 -26.66
CA LYS A 143 19.46 -18.50 -28.01
C LYS A 143 18.54 -19.62 -28.48
N GLN A 144 18.13 -20.54 -27.61
CA GLN A 144 17.15 -21.59 -27.97
C GLN A 144 15.76 -21.01 -28.25
N ILE A 145 15.34 -19.99 -27.51
CA ILE A 145 14.07 -19.27 -27.72
C ILE A 145 14.14 -18.43 -29.00
N SER A 146 15.27 -17.77 -29.29
CA SER A 146 15.50 -17.01 -30.52
C SER A 146 15.50 -17.88 -31.78
N MET A 147 15.83 -19.17 -31.66
CA MET A 147 15.78 -20.12 -32.77
C MET A 147 14.40 -20.77 -32.93
N ALA A 148 13.53 -20.68 -31.91
CA ALA A 148 12.14 -21.09 -32.00
C ALA A 148 11.29 -19.91 -32.48
N ASN A 149 10.84 -19.94 -33.74
CA ASN A 149 9.84 -19.01 -34.26
C ASN A 149 8.50 -19.19 -33.52
N LEU A 150 8.39 -18.61 -32.32
CA LEU A 150 7.16 -18.53 -31.55
C LEU A 150 6.55 -17.13 -31.77
N PRO A 151 5.25 -17.06 -32.10
CA PRO A 151 4.58 -15.77 -32.33
C PRO A 151 4.60 -14.91 -31.07
N GLU A 152 4.81 -13.60 -31.22
CA GLU A 152 4.81 -12.61 -30.14
C GLU A 152 3.49 -12.61 -29.37
N THR A 153 3.41 -13.38 -28.29
CA THR A 153 2.44 -13.12 -27.21
C THR A 153 3.12 -12.34 -26.12
N LYS A 154 2.79 -11.04 -26.00
CA LYS A 154 3.09 -10.24 -24.80
C LYS A 154 2.60 -11.01 -23.58
N VAL A 155 3.53 -11.39 -22.69
CA VAL A 155 3.19 -12.06 -21.43
C VAL A 155 2.58 -11.02 -20.50
N ILE A 156 1.27 -10.85 -20.63
CA ILE A 156 0.44 -10.14 -19.67
C ILE A 156 0.23 -11.10 -18.48
N PRO A 157 0.51 -10.68 -17.23
CA PRO A 157 0.23 -11.46 -16.03
C PRO A 157 -1.19 -12.06 -16.06
N LYS A 158 -1.36 -13.29 -15.57
CA LYS A 158 -2.65 -14.00 -15.65
C LYS A 158 -3.82 -13.21 -15.02
N ALA A 159 -3.55 -12.44 -13.97
CA ALA A 159 -4.53 -11.54 -13.34
C ALA A 159 -5.10 -10.50 -14.32
N ILE A 160 -4.22 -9.88 -15.13
CA ILE A 160 -4.61 -8.86 -16.13
C ILE A 160 -5.30 -9.50 -17.34
N LYS A 161 -5.09 -10.80 -17.63
CA LYS A 161 -5.80 -11.51 -18.71
C LYS A 161 -7.30 -11.66 -18.46
N ARG A 162 -7.77 -11.76 -17.22
CA ARG A 162 -9.22 -11.86 -16.91
C ARG A 162 -10.00 -10.63 -17.38
N ILE A 163 -9.39 -9.44 -17.28
CA ILE A 163 -9.98 -8.15 -17.66
C ILE A 163 -10.33 -8.08 -19.17
N SER A 164 -9.72 -8.91 -20.01
CA SER A 164 -9.92 -8.88 -21.48
C SER A 164 -11.20 -9.56 -21.99
N LYS A 165 -12.00 -10.20 -21.12
CA LYS A 165 -13.28 -10.83 -21.49
C LYS A 165 -14.46 -10.07 -20.88
N ILE A 166 -14.67 -8.82 -21.31
CA ILE A 166 -15.89 -8.07 -20.98
C ILE A 166 -16.98 -8.52 -21.96
N ASP A 167 -17.99 -9.24 -21.46
CA ASP A 167 -19.09 -9.76 -22.27
C ASP A 167 -20.10 -8.62 -22.61
N PRO A 168 -20.52 -8.44 -23.88
CA PRO A 168 -21.44 -7.36 -24.28
C PRO A 168 -22.89 -7.44 -23.73
N ILE A 169 -23.26 -8.40 -22.89
CA ILE A 169 -24.67 -8.74 -22.58
C ILE A 169 -25.40 -7.74 -21.63
N PHE A 170 -24.79 -6.63 -21.21
CA PHE A 170 -25.37 -5.74 -20.21
C PHE A 170 -26.54 -4.83 -20.68
N ALA A 171 -27.11 -5.06 -21.86
CA ALA A 171 -28.16 -4.21 -22.44
C ALA A 171 -29.61 -4.57 -22.02
N HIS A 172 -29.85 -5.68 -21.29
CA HIS A 172 -31.22 -6.24 -21.16
C HIS A 172 -31.69 -6.61 -19.73
N GLN A 173 -31.05 -6.12 -18.66
CA GLN A 173 -31.55 -6.40 -17.31
C GLN A 173 -32.75 -5.53 -16.91
N PRO A 174 -33.70 -6.05 -16.11
CA PRO A 174 -34.85 -5.29 -15.64
C PRO A 174 -34.41 -4.07 -14.83
N LYS A 175 -35.15 -2.96 -14.97
CA LYS A 175 -34.93 -1.75 -14.19
C LYS A 175 -35.33 -2.03 -12.73
N TYR A 176 -34.36 -2.10 -11.83
CA TYR A 176 -34.63 -2.16 -10.40
C TYR A 176 -35.30 -0.84 -9.95
N VAL A 177 -36.41 -0.96 -9.24
CA VAL A 177 -37.12 0.15 -8.61
C VAL A 177 -37.21 -0.18 -7.14
N PHE A 178 -36.47 0.57 -6.32
CA PHE A 178 -36.46 0.41 -4.87
C PHE A 178 -37.57 1.24 -4.24
N THR A 179 -38.17 0.74 -3.16
CA THR A 179 -39.15 1.50 -2.39
C THR A 179 -38.47 2.57 -1.55
N ASP A 180 -39.22 3.59 -1.12
CA ASP A 180 -38.69 4.65 -0.26
C ASP A 180 -38.15 4.08 1.06
N GLU A 181 -38.76 3.01 1.59
CA GLU A 181 -38.28 2.32 2.79
C GLU A 181 -36.92 1.64 2.55
N THR A 182 -36.73 1.03 1.38
CA THR A 182 -35.45 0.41 1.00
C THR A 182 -34.36 1.47 0.89
N VAL A 183 -34.67 2.59 0.22
CA VAL A 183 -33.74 3.71 0.05
C VAL A 183 -33.39 4.34 1.40
N ALA A 184 -34.37 4.52 2.29
CA ALA A 184 -34.13 5.03 3.64
C ALA A 184 -33.29 4.05 4.48
N TYR A 185 -33.54 2.75 4.36
CA TYR A 185 -32.77 1.72 5.06
C TYR A 185 -31.33 1.63 4.54
N LEU A 186 -31.10 1.80 3.24
CA LEU A 186 -29.76 1.81 2.63
C LEU A 186 -28.84 2.87 3.25
N LYS A 187 -29.41 3.96 3.77
CA LYS A 187 -28.69 5.06 4.44
C LYS A 187 -28.31 4.74 5.89
N GLN A 188 -28.69 3.58 6.42
CA GLN A 188 -28.43 3.21 7.81
C GLN A 188 -27.21 2.29 7.94
N PRO A 189 -26.29 2.53 8.89
CA PRO A 189 -25.21 1.58 9.21
C PRO A 189 -25.70 0.16 9.57
N SER A 190 -26.97 0.02 9.97
CA SER A 190 -27.61 -1.25 10.32
C SER A 190 -28.16 -2.05 9.13
N PHE A 191 -27.92 -1.62 7.89
CA PHE A 191 -28.41 -2.31 6.70
C PHE A 191 -27.99 -3.78 6.66
N ASN A 192 -28.93 -4.67 6.39
CA ASN A 192 -28.70 -6.10 6.26
C ASN A 192 -28.35 -6.44 4.80
N ASN A 193 -27.08 -6.75 4.56
CA ASN A 193 -26.58 -7.11 3.23
C ASN A 193 -27.00 -8.52 2.79
N TRP A 194 -27.35 -9.44 3.70
CA TRP A 194 -27.62 -10.84 3.38
C TRP A 194 -28.93 -11.07 2.62
N GLN A 195 -29.84 -10.10 2.66
CA GLN A 195 -31.16 -10.18 2.02
C GLN A 195 -31.13 -9.89 0.52
N TRP A 196 -29.98 -9.49 -0.03
CA TRP A 196 -29.85 -9.00 -1.39
C TRP A 196 -28.98 -9.92 -2.23
N GLU A 197 -29.37 -10.08 -3.49
CA GLU A 197 -28.56 -10.72 -4.53
C GLU A 197 -27.56 -9.73 -5.14
N GLU A 198 -26.49 -10.23 -5.77
CA GLU A 198 -25.42 -9.37 -6.28
C GLU A 198 -25.89 -8.36 -7.33
N ASN A 199 -26.89 -8.70 -8.14
CA ASN A 199 -27.47 -7.76 -9.12
C ASN A 199 -28.27 -6.64 -8.43
N GLU A 200 -28.95 -6.94 -7.32
CA GLU A 200 -29.64 -5.93 -6.51
C GLU A 200 -28.65 -5.02 -5.80
N MET A 201 -27.55 -5.57 -5.25
CA MET A 201 -26.45 -4.79 -4.68
C MET A 201 -25.81 -3.85 -5.70
N THR A 202 -25.62 -4.33 -6.93
CA THR A 202 -25.10 -3.54 -8.05
C THR A 202 -26.02 -2.35 -8.33
N ALA A 203 -27.33 -2.58 -8.36
CA ALA A 203 -28.33 -1.53 -8.57
C ALA A 203 -28.46 -0.57 -7.36
N LEU A 204 -28.30 -1.05 -6.13
CA LEU A 204 -28.24 -0.21 -4.92
C LEU A 204 -26.99 0.69 -4.95
N MET A 205 -25.84 0.19 -5.40
CA MET A 205 -24.65 1.02 -5.61
C MET A 205 -24.86 2.06 -6.70
N GLU A 206 -25.47 1.70 -7.84
CA GLU A 206 -25.85 2.68 -8.87
C GLU A 206 -26.78 3.78 -8.30
N HIS A 207 -27.74 3.40 -7.44
CA HIS A 207 -28.60 4.34 -6.76
C HIS A 207 -27.82 5.32 -5.89
N MET A 208 -26.79 4.88 -5.14
CA MET A 208 -25.95 5.77 -4.33
C MET A 208 -25.28 6.87 -5.17
N PHE A 209 -24.77 6.55 -6.37
CA PHE A 209 -24.18 7.57 -7.27
C PHE A 209 -25.21 8.61 -7.74
N THR A 210 -26.43 8.16 -7.98
CA THR A 210 -27.53 9.02 -8.44
C THR A 210 -28.03 9.91 -7.32
N GLU A 211 -28.27 9.35 -6.13
CA GLU A 211 -28.78 10.07 -4.96
C GLU A 211 -27.80 11.12 -4.45
N LEU A 212 -26.50 10.81 -4.45
CA LEU A 212 -25.44 11.77 -4.10
C LEU A 212 -25.18 12.82 -5.20
N GLY A 213 -25.93 12.81 -6.30
CA GLY A 213 -25.80 13.76 -7.41
C GLY A 213 -24.51 13.65 -8.22
N LEU A 214 -23.75 12.54 -8.08
CA LEU A 214 -22.46 12.35 -8.74
C LEU A 214 -22.62 12.16 -10.25
N VAL A 215 -23.69 11.47 -10.65
CA VAL A 215 -24.01 11.23 -12.07
C VAL A 215 -24.15 12.56 -12.81
N ASP A 216 -24.98 13.47 -12.29
CA ASP A 216 -25.20 14.77 -12.91
C ASP A 216 -23.98 15.69 -12.80
N LYS A 217 -23.36 15.75 -11.62
CA LYS A 217 -22.21 16.63 -11.35
C LYS A 217 -21.03 16.34 -12.26
N PHE A 218 -20.72 15.06 -12.50
CA PHE A 218 -19.58 14.62 -13.29
C PHE A 218 -19.96 14.16 -14.70
N LYS A 219 -21.23 14.38 -15.09
CA LYS A 219 -21.77 14.00 -16.41
C LYS A 219 -21.52 12.53 -16.72
N MET A 220 -21.72 11.66 -15.74
CA MET A 220 -21.52 10.22 -15.93
C MET A 220 -22.64 9.65 -16.78
N GLU A 221 -22.30 8.83 -17.77
CA GLU A 221 -23.30 8.08 -18.51
C GLU A 221 -23.75 6.87 -17.70
N LEU A 222 -25.04 6.78 -17.36
CA LEU A 222 -25.59 5.65 -16.61
C LEU A 222 -25.23 4.27 -17.21
N PRO A 223 -25.27 4.05 -18.54
CA PRO A 223 -24.82 2.77 -19.11
C PRO A 223 -23.35 2.44 -18.81
N THR A 224 -22.48 3.46 -18.75
CA THR A 224 -21.05 3.31 -18.43
C THR A 224 -20.85 3.02 -16.94
N LEU A 225 -21.62 3.67 -16.06
CA LEU A 225 -21.63 3.36 -14.62
C LEU A 225 -22.08 1.92 -14.35
N LYS A 226 -23.18 1.49 -14.99
CA LYS A 226 -23.66 0.10 -14.89
C LYS A 226 -22.61 -0.91 -15.33
N ARG A 227 -21.98 -0.68 -16.50
CA ARG A 227 -20.91 -1.54 -17.00
C ARG A 227 -19.71 -1.56 -16.06
N PHE A 228 -19.31 -0.40 -15.52
CA PHE A 228 -18.25 -0.33 -14.51
C PHE A 228 -18.56 -1.21 -13.29
N LEU A 229 -19.75 -1.06 -12.68
CA LEU A 229 -20.14 -1.82 -11.49
C LEU A 229 -20.25 -3.33 -11.78
N CYS A 230 -20.79 -3.73 -12.94
CA CYS A 230 -20.81 -5.13 -13.35
C CYS A 230 -19.41 -5.71 -13.55
N VAL A 231 -18.51 -4.99 -14.22
CA VAL A 231 -17.13 -5.45 -14.42
C VAL A 231 -16.38 -5.51 -13.09
N VAL A 232 -16.62 -4.58 -12.17
CA VAL A 232 -16.06 -4.68 -10.80
C VAL A 232 -16.55 -5.95 -10.11
N LYS A 233 -17.86 -6.21 -10.12
CA LYS A 233 -18.44 -7.43 -9.56
C LYS A 233 -17.76 -8.69 -10.12
N ASP A 234 -17.64 -8.79 -11.43
CA ASP A 234 -17.07 -9.95 -12.11
C ASP A 234 -15.55 -10.11 -11.86
N ASN A 235 -14.87 -9.09 -11.32
CA ASN A 235 -13.45 -9.13 -10.95
C ASN A 235 -13.23 -9.30 -9.43
N TYR A 236 -14.29 -9.40 -8.62
CA TYR A 236 -14.17 -9.92 -7.27
C TYR A 236 -14.16 -11.46 -7.29
N ASN A 237 -13.19 -12.06 -6.62
CA ASN A 237 -13.07 -13.51 -6.52
C ASN A 237 -14.12 -14.08 -5.55
N HIS A 238 -14.51 -15.33 -5.76
CA HIS A 238 -15.42 -16.07 -4.86
C HIS A 238 -14.67 -16.60 -3.63
N ASN A 239 -14.06 -15.69 -2.86
CA ASN A 239 -13.45 -16.03 -1.57
C ASN A 239 -14.53 -16.08 -0.47
N PRO A 240 -14.30 -16.80 0.64
CA PRO A 240 -15.22 -16.79 1.77
C PRO A 240 -15.50 -15.37 2.30
N PHE A 241 -14.46 -14.55 2.53
CA PHE A 241 -14.61 -13.20 3.07
C PHE A 241 -14.41 -12.10 2.03
N HIS A 242 -13.24 -12.04 1.39
CA HIS A 242 -12.88 -10.95 0.47
C HIS A 242 -13.54 -11.16 -0.92
N ASN A 243 -14.84 -10.94 -1.00
CA ASN A 243 -15.70 -11.14 -2.17
C ASN A 243 -16.56 -9.89 -2.47
N PHE A 244 -17.41 -9.96 -3.51
CA PHE A 244 -18.23 -8.81 -3.93
C PHE A 244 -19.24 -8.36 -2.86
N ARG A 245 -19.72 -9.27 -2.01
CA ARG A 245 -20.63 -8.91 -0.91
C ARG A 245 -19.90 -8.08 0.16
N HIS A 246 -18.63 -8.38 0.42
CA HIS A 246 -17.78 -7.54 1.29
C HIS A 246 -17.59 -6.16 0.69
N CYS A 247 -17.23 -6.07 -0.61
CA CYS A 247 -17.21 -4.80 -1.35
C CYS A 247 -18.47 -3.97 -1.18
N PHE A 248 -19.65 -4.60 -1.32
CA PHE A 248 -20.92 -3.93 -1.08
C PHE A 248 -21.08 -3.48 0.38
N CYS A 249 -20.74 -4.31 1.36
CA CYS A 249 -20.80 -3.95 2.78
C CYS A 249 -19.95 -2.71 3.12
N VAL A 250 -18.73 -2.64 2.59
CA VAL A 250 -17.83 -1.50 2.78
C VAL A 250 -18.41 -0.25 2.13
N THR A 251 -18.86 -0.35 0.88
CA THR A 251 -19.47 0.76 0.15
C THR A 251 -20.74 1.27 0.84
N GLN A 252 -21.60 0.35 1.29
CA GLN A 252 -22.84 0.69 1.99
C GLN A 252 -22.57 1.28 3.38
N MET A 253 -21.59 0.76 4.14
CA MET A 253 -21.24 1.36 5.44
C MET A 253 -20.70 2.78 5.26
N PHE A 254 -19.83 3.00 4.27
CA PHE A 254 -19.35 4.34 3.93
C PHE A 254 -20.52 5.28 3.63
N TYR A 255 -21.46 4.85 2.77
CA TYR A 255 -22.68 5.60 2.46
C TYR A 255 -23.55 5.86 3.71
N GLY A 256 -23.72 4.86 4.58
CA GLY A 256 -24.46 5.03 5.84
C GLY A 256 -23.82 6.05 6.77
N MET A 257 -22.49 6.00 6.93
CA MET A 257 -21.75 6.98 7.73
C MET A 257 -21.81 8.39 7.13
N LEU A 258 -21.88 8.53 5.80
CA LEU A 258 -22.07 9.84 5.16
C LEU A 258 -23.39 10.48 5.58
N HIS A 259 -24.48 9.72 5.61
CA HIS A 259 -25.80 10.22 6.02
C HIS A 259 -25.88 10.44 7.53
N GLU A 260 -25.36 9.49 8.32
CA GLU A 260 -25.34 9.57 9.78
C GLU A 260 -24.61 10.82 10.31
N ALA A 261 -23.46 11.16 9.69
CA ALA A 261 -22.65 12.31 10.09
C ALA A 261 -22.96 13.60 9.30
N ASP A 262 -24.00 13.59 8.46
CA ASP A 262 -24.38 14.71 7.57
C ASP A 262 -23.17 15.22 6.76
N LEU A 263 -22.43 14.28 6.16
CA LEU A 263 -21.25 14.59 5.35
C LEU A 263 -21.60 14.90 3.90
N VAL A 264 -22.77 14.48 3.43
CA VAL A 264 -23.27 14.82 2.10
C VAL A 264 -23.37 16.34 1.92
N SER A 265 -23.68 17.08 2.99
CA SER A 265 -23.75 18.55 2.98
C SER A 265 -22.40 19.24 3.27
N LYS A 266 -21.44 18.54 3.88
CA LYS A 266 -20.16 19.09 4.34
C LYS A 266 -18.97 18.83 3.40
N LEU A 267 -19.06 17.79 2.58
CA LEU A 267 -18.02 17.40 1.63
C LEU A 267 -18.38 17.84 0.21
N GLU A 268 -17.36 18.03 -0.62
CA GLU A 268 -17.59 18.31 -2.03
C GLU A 268 -17.92 17.01 -2.77
N PRO A 269 -18.72 17.05 -3.86
CA PRO A 269 -19.04 15.85 -4.63
C PRO A 269 -17.81 15.04 -5.08
N ILE A 270 -16.65 15.70 -5.26
CA ILE A 270 -15.41 15.03 -5.66
C ILE A 270 -14.82 14.19 -4.52
N ASP A 271 -14.99 14.61 -3.27
CA ASP A 271 -14.61 13.85 -2.09
C ASP A 271 -15.49 12.61 -1.93
N LEU A 272 -16.80 12.76 -2.14
CA LEU A 272 -17.76 11.65 -2.12
C LEU A 272 -17.45 10.60 -3.20
N LEU A 273 -17.10 11.06 -4.40
CA LEU A 273 -16.68 10.21 -5.50
C LEU A 273 -15.42 9.41 -5.16
N VAL A 274 -14.41 10.07 -4.57
CA VAL A 274 -13.19 9.40 -4.11
C VAL A 274 -13.51 8.31 -3.09
N GLY A 275 -14.31 8.62 -2.07
CA GLY A 275 -14.67 7.67 -1.02
C GLY A 275 -15.43 6.44 -1.55
N LEU A 276 -16.47 6.66 -2.36
CA LEU A 276 -17.26 5.57 -2.93
C LEU A 276 -16.43 4.66 -3.84
N ILE A 277 -15.65 5.24 -4.76
CA ILE A 277 -14.84 4.42 -5.67
C ILE A 277 -13.75 3.67 -4.92
N SER A 278 -13.15 4.29 -3.89
CA SER A 278 -12.19 3.60 -3.03
C SER A 278 -12.80 2.34 -2.41
N CYS A 279 -13.99 2.46 -1.80
CA CYS A 279 -14.70 1.33 -1.21
C CYS A 279 -15.03 0.24 -2.25
N ILE A 280 -15.46 0.63 -3.45
CA ILE A 280 -15.87 -0.29 -4.51
C ILE A 280 -14.70 -1.11 -5.07
N ILE A 281 -13.47 -0.60 -5.03
CA ILE A 281 -12.31 -1.29 -5.62
C ILE A 281 -11.29 -1.80 -4.60
N HIS A 282 -11.46 -1.53 -3.30
CA HIS A 282 -10.39 -1.69 -2.32
C HIS A 282 -9.81 -3.11 -2.22
N ASP A 283 -10.60 -4.13 -2.55
CA ASP A 283 -10.27 -5.56 -2.47
C ASP A 283 -10.47 -6.31 -3.80
N ILE A 284 -10.57 -5.58 -4.92
CA ILE A 284 -10.86 -6.19 -6.22
C ILE A 284 -9.74 -7.17 -6.63
N ASP A 285 -10.12 -8.37 -7.08
CA ASP A 285 -9.20 -9.49 -7.38
C ASP A 285 -8.35 -9.97 -6.19
N HIS A 286 -8.85 -9.86 -4.95
CA HIS A 286 -8.20 -10.46 -3.77
C HIS A 286 -8.05 -12.00 -3.92
N PRO A 287 -6.87 -12.58 -3.66
CA PRO A 287 -6.61 -14.00 -3.94
C PRO A 287 -7.03 -14.96 -2.82
N GLY A 288 -7.53 -14.45 -1.70
CA GLY A 288 -7.88 -15.24 -0.51
C GLY A 288 -6.71 -15.48 0.45
N PHE A 289 -5.57 -14.81 0.22
CA PHE A 289 -4.36 -14.93 1.04
C PHE A 289 -3.74 -13.56 1.23
N ASN A 290 -3.49 -13.16 2.47
CA ASN A 290 -3.05 -11.81 2.84
C ASN A 290 -1.59 -11.49 2.40
N ASN A 291 -1.17 -10.24 2.62
CA ASN A 291 0.18 -9.76 2.29
C ASN A 291 1.30 -10.60 2.92
N ALA A 292 1.14 -11.09 4.15
CA ALA A 292 2.15 -11.92 4.80
C ALA A 292 2.38 -13.24 4.04
N TYR A 293 1.31 -13.88 3.56
CA TYR A 293 1.43 -15.03 2.67
C TYR A 293 2.11 -14.66 1.36
N GLN A 294 1.69 -13.57 0.71
CA GLN A 294 2.28 -13.14 -0.57
C GLN A 294 3.81 -13.02 -0.47
N VAL A 295 4.30 -12.35 0.58
CA VAL A 295 5.73 -12.11 0.82
C VAL A 295 6.45 -13.41 1.20
N ASN A 296 5.92 -14.18 2.16
CA ASN A 296 6.57 -15.41 2.61
C ASN A 296 6.66 -16.48 1.51
N ALA A 297 5.60 -16.60 0.70
CA ALA A 297 5.55 -17.51 -0.43
C ALA A 297 6.24 -16.95 -1.70
N LYS A 298 6.73 -15.70 -1.66
CA LYS A 298 7.41 -15.01 -2.78
C LYS A 298 6.58 -15.06 -4.06
N THR A 299 5.29 -14.75 -3.95
CA THR A 299 4.36 -14.80 -5.08
C THR A 299 4.70 -13.73 -6.12
N GLU A 300 4.12 -13.84 -7.32
CA GLU A 300 4.29 -12.83 -8.37
C GLU A 300 3.91 -11.42 -7.89
N LEU A 301 2.86 -11.29 -7.06
CA LEU A 301 2.44 -9.99 -6.52
C LEU A 301 3.49 -9.40 -5.58
N ALA A 302 4.05 -10.20 -4.67
CA ALA A 302 5.11 -9.74 -3.78
C ALA A 302 6.35 -9.27 -4.55
N ILE A 303 6.73 -9.99 -5.60
CA ILE A 303 7.85 -9.61 -6.48
C ILE A 303 7.55 -8.31 -7.25
N ILE A 304 6.35 -8.18 -7.85
CA ILE A 304 5.95 -6.99 -8.62
C ILE A 304 5.96 -5.73 -7.74
N TYR A 305 5.45 -5.85 -6.51
CA TYR A 305 5.30 -4.72 -5.59
C TYR A 305 6.42 -4.60 -4.56
N ASN A 306 7.49 -5.39 -4.69
CA ASN A 306 8.67 -5.35 -3.82
C ASN A 306 8.31 -5.42 -2.33
N ASP A 307 7.40 -6.33 -1.98
CA ASP A 307 6.87 -6.55 -0.63
C ASP A 307 6.14 -5.35 0.01
N GLN A 308 5.90 -4.26 -0.74
CA GLN A 308 5.23 -3.06 -0.24
C GLN A 308 3.73 -3.11 -0.55
N SER A 309 2.92 -3.44 0.45
CA SER A 309 1.46 -3.57 0.35
C SER A 309 1.03 -4.26 -0.97
N PRO A 310 1.49 -5.50 -1.26
CA PRO A 310 1.28 -6.13 -2.57
C PRO A 310 -0.18 -6.19 -3.02
N LEU A 311 -1.09 -6.50 -2.10
CA LEU A 311 -2.51 -6.64 -2.40
C LEU A 311 -3.16 -5.28 -2.67
N GLU A 312 -2.98 -4.29 -1.81
CA GLU A 312 -3.63 -2.98 -1.95
C GLU A 312 -3.14 -2.24 -3.21
N ASN A 313 -1.87 -2.42 -3.59
CA ASN A 313 -1.36 -1.94 -4.87
C ASN A 313 -2.01 -2.69 -6.05
N HIS A 314 -2.19 -4.01 -5.93
CA HIS A 314 -2.88 -4.82 -6.94
C HIS A 314 -4.33 -4.39 -7.14
N HIS A 315 -5.08 -4.19 -6.06
CA HIS A 315 -6.46 -3.71 -6.07
C HIS A 315 -6.59 -2.37 -6.81
N CYS A 316 -5.71 -1.42 -6.48
CA CYS A 316 -5.61 -0.16 -7.23
C CYS A 316 -5.32 -0.38 -8.71
N ALA A 317 -4.32 -1.21 -9.05
CA ALA A 317 -3.91 -1.44 -10.43
C ALA A 317 -5.04 -2.05 -11.27
N VAL A 318 -5.78 -3.02 -10.72
CA VAL A 318 -6.95 -3.66 -11.36
C VAL A 318 -8.08 -2.65 -11.53
N GLY A 319 -8.47 -1.93 -10.48
CA GLY A 319 -9.55 -0.94 -10.54
C GLY A 319 -9.29 0.15 -11.57
N PHE A 320 -8.08 0.70 -11.63
CA PHE A 320 -7.72 1.69 -12.66
C PHE A 320 -7.54 1.09 -14.05
N THR A 321 -7.23 -0.19 -14.18
CA THR A 321 -7.21 -0.87 -15.48
C THR A 321 -8.63 -1.00 -16.04
N ILE A 322 -9.62 -1.30 -15.20
CA ILE A 322 -11.05 -1.29 -15.56
C ILE A 322 -11.47 0.13 -16.00
N LEU A 323 -11.15 1.14 -15.19
CA LEU A 323 -11.49 2.54 -15.49
C LEU A 323 -10.80 3.10 -16.74
N ARG A 324 -9.72 2.46 -17.22
CA ARG A 324 -9.06 2.82 -18.49
C ARG A 324 -9.85 2.35 -19.70
N ASN A 325 -10.73 1.35 -19.56
CA ASN A 325 -11.59 0.91 -20.65
C ASN A 325 -12.70 1.94 -20.90
N ASN A 326 -12.84 2.43 -22.13
CA ASN A 326 -13.84 3.43 -22.51
C ASN A 326 -15.29 3.05 -22.14
N ASP A 327 -15.63 1.76 -22.16
CA ASP A 327 -16.97 1.26 -21.83
C ASP A 327 -17.26 1.24 -20.32
N CYS A 328 -16.21 1.34 -19.48
CA CYS A 328 -16.27 1.37 -18.02
C CYS A 328 -15.73 2.69 -17.43
N ASN A 329 -15.24 3.61 -18.27
CA ASN A 329 -14.60 4.84 -17.81
C ASN A 329 -15.63 5.88 -17.37
N ILE A 330 -16.08 5.76 -16.12
CA ILE A 330 -16.97 6.74 -15.46
C ILE A 330 -16.29 8.11 -15.22
N PHE A 331 -14.97 8.21 -15.42
CA PHE A 331 -14.19 9.45 -15.27
C PHE A 331 -13.94 10.17 -16.59
N LYS A 332 -14.45 9.67 -17.71
CA LYS A 332 -14.15 10.19 -19.05
C LYS A 332 -14.49 11.67 -19.27
N ASN A 333 -15.41 12.21 -18.49
CA ASN A 333 -15.87 13.58 -18.57
C ASN A 333 -15.29 14.50 -17.47
N LEU A 334 -14.40 13.98 -16.62
CA LEU A 334 -13.66 14.79 -15.65
C LEU A 334 -12.63 15.68 -16.38
N SER A 335 -12.31 16.83 -15.79
CA SER A 335 -11.12 17.58 -16.19
C SER A 335 -9.85 16.83 -15.79
N ASP A 336 -8.72 17.09 -16.44
CA ASP A 336 -7.44 16.45 -16.10
C ASP A 336 -7.06 16.68 -14.63
N LYS A 337 -7.33 17.89 -14.11
CA LYS A 337 -7.10 18.25 -12.71
C LYS A 337 -7.98 17.45 -11.75
N ASP A 338 -9.26 17.28 -12.08
CA ASP A 338 -10.18 16.50 -11.26
C ASP A 338 -9.81 15.01 -11.31
N TYR A 339 -9.43 14.50 -12.48
CA TYR A 339 -8.95 13.12 -12.63
C TYR A 339 -7.70 12.88 -11.78
N GLU A 340 -6.71 13.79 -11.82
CA GLU A 340 -5.50 13.67 -11.01
C GLU A 340 -5.83 13.66 -9.50
N HIS A 341 -6.72 14.57 -9.07
CA HIS A 341 -7.17 14.64 -7.68
C HIS A 341 -7.88 13.34 -7.25
N VAL A 342 -8.85 12.89 -8.04
CA VAL A 342 -9.63 11.67 -7.79
C VAL A 342 -8.72 10.44 -7.74
N ARG A 343 -7.83 10.30 -8.73
CA ARG A 343 -6.88 9.19 -8.79
C ARG A 343 -5.97 9.16 -7.56
N LYS A 344 -5.40 10.31 -7.19
CA LYS A 344 -4.54 10.42 -6.01
C LYS A 344 -5.28 10.09 -4.72
N GLY A 345 -6.51 10.58 -4.57
CA GLY A 345 -7.37 10.30 -3.43
C GLY A 345 -7.69 8.81 -3.30
N ILE A 346 -8.11 8.17 -4.39
CA ILE A 346 -8.45 6.73 -4.41
C ILE A 346 -7.23 5.87 -4.05
N ILE A 347 -6.07 6.12 -4.68
CA ILE A 347 -4.84 5.37 -4.37
C ILE A 347 -4.50 5.48 -2.88
N ARG A 348 -4.59 6.70 -2.34
CA ARG A 348 -4.32 6.94 -0.92
C ARG A 348 -5.29 6.18 -0.01
N CYS A 349 -6.59 6.18 -0.32
CA CYS A 349 -7.60 5.49 0.48
C CYS A 349 -7.43 3.96 0.40
N VAL A 350 -7.26 3.39 -0.80
CA VAL A 350 -7.09 1.93 -0.95
C VAL A 350 -5.79 1.46 -0.33
N LEU A 351 -4.66 2.13 -0.55
CA LEU A 351 -3.40 1.75 0.12
C LEU A 351 -3.48 1.89 1.66
N SER A 352 -4.43 2.68 2.15
CA SER A 352 -4.63 2.83 3.59
C SER A 352 -5.36 1.64 4.23
N THR A 353 -6.02 0.76 3.46
CA THR A 353 -6.72 -0.41 4.01
C THR A 353 -5.73 -1.46 4.54
N ASP A 354 -4.48 -1.46 4.08
CA ASP A 354 -3.39 -2.27 4.65
C ASP A 354 -3.29 -2.06 6.17
N LEU A 355 -3.62 -3.11 6.92
CA LEU A 355 -3.64 -3.07 8.38
C LEU A 355 -2.24 -2.87 8.98
N THR A 356 -1.16 -3.14 8.25
CA THR A 356 0.21 -2.83 8.72
C THR A 356 0.44 -1.33 8.85
N LYS A 357 -0.31 -0.50 8.12
CA LYS A 357 -0.25 0.97 8.18
C LYS A 357 -1.18 1.58 9.23
N HIS A 358 -1.99 0.77 9.91
CA HIS A 358 -3.03 1.23 10.84
C HIS A 358 -2.50 2.22 11.90
N GLY A 359 -1.38 1.89 12.56
CA GLY A 359 -0.82 2.74 13.62
C GLY A 359 -0.36 4.13 13.14
N GLU A 360 0.27 4.19 11.97
CA GLU A 360 0.70 5.45 11.33
C GLU A 360 -0.51 6.33 11.00
N ILE A 361 -1.53 5.73 10.39
CA ILE A 361 -2.76 6.41 9.98
C ILE A 361 -3.51 6.95 11.19
N MET A 362 -3.62 6.15 12.25
CA MET A 362 -4.26 6.55 13.50
C MET A 362 -3.57 7.75 14.16
N THR A 363 -2.23 7.77 14.14
CA THR A 363 -1.45 8.88 14.69
C THR A 363 -1.61 10.14 13.84
N LYS A 364 -1.56 9.99 12.51
CA LYS A 364 -1.71 11.11 11.57
C LYS A 364 -3.09 11.74 11.67
N PHE A 365 -4.17 10.93 11.75
CA PHE A 365 -5.52 11.46 11.92
C PHE A 365 -5.72 12.12 13.27
N LYS A 366 -5.18 11.55 14.36
CA LYS A 366 -5.28 12.15 15.69
C LYS A 366 -4.72 13.57 15.71
N ALA A 367 -3.56 13.80 15.10
CA ALA A 367 -2.94 15.12 14.99
C ALA A 367 -3.83 16.13 14.24
N VAL A 368 -4.57 15.68 13.23
CA VAL A 368 -5.49 16.51 12.45
C VAL A 368 -6.83 16.73 13.17
N SER A 369 -7.28 15.76 13.99
CA SER A 369 -8.59 15.79 14.63
C SER A 369 -8.79 16.92 15.63
N GLU A 370 -7.72 17.41 16.27
CA GLU A 370 -7.80 18.46 17.31
C GLU A 370 -8.26 19.82 16.76
N ASN A 371 -7.94 20.12 15.50
CA ASN A 371 -8.31 21.37 14.82
C ASN A 371 -8.87 21.07 13.42
N PHE A 372 -9.73 20.06 13.32
CA PHE A 372 -10.28 19.61 12.04
C PHE A 372 -11.02 20.75 11.32
N ASN A 373 -10.88 20.82 9.99
CA ASN A 373 -11.46 21.88 9.17
C ASN A 373 -11.92 21.29 7.83
N PHE A 374 -13.22 21.36 7.54
CA PHE A 374 -13.78 20.88 6.27
C PHE A 374 -13.35 21.70 5.05
N ALA A 375 -12.82 22.91 5.23
CA ALA A 375 -12.24 23.69 4.15
C ALA A 375 -10.78 23.29 3.82
N ASP A 376 -10.12 22.51 4.67
CA ASP A 376 -8.74 22.09 4.46
C ASP A 376 -8.69 20.76 3.68
N VAL A 377 -7.97 20.77 2.56
CA VAL A 377 -7.87 19.64 1.62
C VAL A 377 -7.19 18.43 2.25
N GLU A 378 -6.15 18.62 3.05
CA GLU A 378 -5.46 17.50 3.71
C GLU A 378 -6.29 16.95 4.86
N HIS A 379 -7.02 17.80 5.59
CA HIS A 379 -7.95 17.36 6.63
C HIS A 379 -9.06 16.48 6.04
N LYS A 380 -9.69 16.91 4.95
CA LYS A 380 -10.67 16.09 4.22
C LYS A 380 -10.07 14.77 3.72
N ALA A 381 -8.87 14.79 3.16
CA ALA A 381 -8.21 13.58 2.68
C ALA A 381 -7.90 12.59 3.83
N GLN A 382 -7.55 13.07 5.01
CA GLN A 382 -7.39 12.24 6.21
C GLN A 382 -8.71 11.67 6.72
N LEU A 383 -9.78 12.47 6.66
CA LEU A 383 -11.13 12.01 6.98
C LEU A 383 -11.57 10.87 6.06
N LEU A 384 -11.38 11.01 4.75
CA LEU A 384 -11.73 9.96 3.78
C LEU A 384 -10.95 8.67 4.03
N VAL A 385 -9.65 8.75 4.32
CA VAL A 385 -8.83 7.59 4.71
C VAL A 385 -9.43 6.89 5.93
N MET A 386 -9.76 7.64 6.98
CA MET A 386 -10.35 7.06 8.19
C MET A 386 -11.73 6.45 7.93
N MET A 387 -12.57 7.12 7.15
CA MET A 387 -13.90 6.62 6.83
C MET A 387 -13.86 5.32 6.01
N VAL A 388 -12.97 5.24 5.00
CA VAL A 388 -12.80 4.01 4.21
C VAL A 388 -12.30 2.87 5.12
N LYS A 389 -11.31 3.12 5.98
CA LYS A 389 -10.85 2.11 6.95
C LYS A 389 -11.92 1.70 7.94
N CYS A 390 -12.69 2.64 8.47
CA CYS A 390 -13.82 2.31 9.35
C CYS A 390 -14.83 1.43 8.63
N ALA A 391 -15.17 1.76 7.39
CA ALA A 391 -16.12 1.01 6.58
C ALA A 391 -15.64 -0.41 6.25
N ASP A 392 -14.35 -0.56 5.93
CA ASP A 392 -13.69 -1.82 5.61
C ASP A 392 -13.83 -2.84 6.76
N ILE A 393 -13.49 -2.44 7.98
CA ILE A 393 -13.55 -3.34 9.15
C ILE A 393 -14.85 -3.20 9.97
N SER A 394 -15.95 -2.77 9.35
CA SER A 394 -17.17 -2.35 10.04
C SER A 394 -18.16 -3.46 10.41
N ASN A 395 -17.89 -4.73 10.11
CA ASN A 395 -18.89 -5.80 10.26
C ASN A 395 -19.50 -5.84 11.68
N GLU A 396 -18.69 -5.67 12.72
CA GLU A 396 -19.15 -5.66 14.13
C GLU A 396 -19.84 -4.36 14.58
N ALA A 397 -19.97 -3.38 13.68
CA ALA A 397 -20.83 -2.22 13.88
C ALA A 397 -22.29 -2.49 13.43
N ARG A 398 -22.54 -3.61 12.76
CA ARG A 398 -23.87 -4.04 12.31
C ARG A 398 -24.60 -4.84 13.40
N PRO A 399 -25.93 -5.04 13.28
CA PRO A 399 -26.66 -5.99 14.11
C PRO A 399 -26.01 -7.39 14.11
N ALA A 400 -26.08 -8.09 15.24
CA ALA A 400 -25.35 -9.34 15.45
C ALA A 400 -25.72 -10.44 14.42
N ASP A 401 -26.99 -10.52 14.03
CA ASP A 401 -27.48 -11.45 13.00
C ASP A 401 -26.93 -11.15 11.59
N VAL A 402 -26.46 -9.93 11.36
CA VAL A 402 -25.78 -9.52 10.12
C VAL A 402 -24.27 -9.70 10.24
N ALA A 403 -23.69 -9.40 11.42
CA ALA A 403 -22.26 -9.42 11.67
C ALA A 403 -21.69 -10.85 11.84
N GLU A 404 -22.37 -11.72 12.59
CA GLU A 404 -21.85 -13.03 12.98
C GLU A 404 -21.52 -13.95 11.79
N PRO A 405 -22.32 -14.02 10.69
CA PRO A 405 -21.95 -14.82 9.52
C PRO A 405 -20.65 -14.37 8.83
N TRP A 406 -20.29 -13.08 8.94
CA TRP A 406 -19.02 -12.59 8.39
C TRP A 406 -17.80 -13.11 9.16
N LEU A 407 -17.94 -13.37 10.47
CA LEU A 407 -16.87 -13.96 11.25
C LEU A 407 -16.57 -15.39 10.77
N ASP A 408 -17.60 -16.17 10.45
CA ASP A 408 -17.41 -17.51 9.87
C ASP A 408 -16.68 -17.45 8.53
N CYS A 409 -17.09 -16.54 7.65
CA CYS A 409 -16.43 -16.30 6.38
C CYS A 409 -14.95 -15.92 6.55
N LEU A 410 -14.64 -15.02 7.50
CA LEU A 410 -13.27 -14.58 7.79
C LEU A 410 -12.41 -15.73 8.29
N LEU A 411 -12.93 -16.51 9.25
CA LEU A 411 -12.20 -17.64 9.82
C LEU A 411 -11.98 -18.75 8.78
N GLU A 412 -12.95 -19.01 7.90
CA GLU A 412 -12.77 -19.96 6.79
C GLU A 412 -11.58 -19.55 5.90
N GLU A 413 -11.49 -18.28 5.54
CA GLU A 413 -10.38 -17.78 4.73
C GLU A 413 -9.03 -17.81 5.48
N TYR A 414 -9.01 -17.40 6.75
CA TYR A 414 -7.81 -17.46 7.60
C TYR A 414 -7.31 -18.90 7.80
N PHE A 415 -8.23 -19.84 8.00
CA PHE A 415 -7.89 -21.25 8.17
C PHE A 415 -7.40 -21.87 6.87
N ALA A 416 -7.99 -21.51 5.73
CA ALA A 416 -7.50 -21.94 4.41
C ALA A 416 -6.06 -21.45 4.16
N GLN A 417 -5.74 -20.20 4.55
CA GLN A 417 -4.38 -19.68 4.48
C GLN A 417 -3.43 -20.43 5.42
N SER A 418 -3.77 -20.56 6.72
CA SER A 418 -2.86 -21.16 7.69
C SER A 418 -2.61 -22.65 7.41
N ASP A 419 -3.61 -23.39 6.95
CA ASP A 419 -3.44 -24.79 6.53
C ASP A 419 -2.49 -24.91 5.33
N ARG A 420 -2.59 -23.97 4.38
CA ARG A 420 -1.68 -23.90 3.23
C ARG A 420 -0.25 -23.53 3.65
N GLU A 421 -0.09 -22.55 4.54
CA GLU A 421 1.20 -22.18 5.11
C GLU A 421 1.85 -23.37 5.82
N LYS A 422 1.11 -24.13 6.63
CA LYS A 422 1.59 -25.38 7.25
C LYS A 422 2.05 -26.40 6.20
N ALA A 423 1.27 -26.60 5.14
CA ALA A 423 1.59 -27.55 4.07
C ALA A 423 2.83 -27.14 3.24
N GLU A 424 3.03 -25.84 3.04
CA GLU A 424 4.17 -25.27 2.30
C GLU A 424 5.41 -25.02 3.19
N GLY A 425 5.31 -25.26 4.51
CA GLY A 425 6.40 -25.02 5.46
C GLY A 425 6.68 -23.53 5.73
N LEU A 426 5.67 -22.67 5.53
CA LEU A 426 5.75 -21.22 5.75
C LEU A 426 5.39 -20.85 7.19
N PRO A 427 5.80 -19.65 7.67
CA PRO A 427 5.38 -19.15 8.98
C PRO A 427 3.85 -18.97 9.06
N VAL A 428 3.26 -19.43 10.17
CA VAL A 428 1.81 -19.34 10.43
C VAL A 428 1.55 -18.32 11.53
N ALA A 429 0.65 -17.37 11.27
CA ALA A 429 0.23 -16.40 12.27
C ALA A 429 -0.68 -17.07 13.33
N PRO A 430 -0.42 -16.92 14.65
CA PRO A 430 -1.23 -17.58 15.68
C PRO A 430 -2.73 -17.25 15.64
N PHE A 431 -3.09 -16.04 15.20
CA PHE A 431 -4.49 -15.59 15.09
C PHE A 431 -5.21 -16.12 13.84
N MET A 432 -4.53 -16.84 12.95
CA MET A 432 -5.10 -17.52 11.78
C MET A 432 -5.09 -19.03 11.94
N ASP A 433 -4.50 -19.56 13.01
CA ASP A 433 -4.32 -20.99 13.22
C ASP A 433 -5.60 -21.61 13.81
N ARG A 434 -6.26 -22.50 13.05
CA ARG A 434 -7.49 -23.19 13.47
C ARG A 434 -7.36 -23.93 14.81
N ASP A 435 -6.14 -24.33 15.17
CA ASP A 435 -5.87 -25.06 16.42
C ASP A 435 -5.78 -24.12 17.64
N LYS A 436 -5.66 -22.81 17.41
CA LYS A 436 -5.45 -21.80 18.46
C LYS A 436 -6.56 -20.76 18.55
N VAL A 437 -7.30 -20.56 17.47
CA VAL A 437 -8.31 -19.50 17.37
C VAL A 437 -9.65 -19.98 17.92
N THR A 438 -10.26 -19.14 18.74
CA THR A 438 -11.68 -19.23 19.08
C THR A 438 -12.38 -17.99 18.54
N LYS A 439 -13.64 -18.15 18.07
CA LYS A 439 -14.48 -17.02 17.63
C LYS A 439 -14.44 -15.83 18.63
N PRO A 440 -14.76 -16.02 19.92
CA PRO A 440 -14.75 -14.89 20.85
C PRO A 440 -13.35 -14.33 21.09
N GLY A 441 -12.31 -15.18 21.15
CA GLY A 441 -10.93 -14.72 21.32
C GLY A 441 -10.45 -13.83 20.18
N ALA A 442 -10.78 -14.17 18.94
CA ALA A 442 -10.46 -13.35 17.76
C ALA A 442 -11.14 -11.98 17.82
N GLN A 443 -12.44 -11.96 18.13
CA GLN A 443 -13.23 -10.73 18.09
C GLN A 443 -12.96 -9.79 19.27
N VAL A 444 -12.79 -10.30 20.50
CA VAL A 444 -12.54 -9.45 21.68
C VAL A 444 -11.30 -8.58 21.46
N GLY A 445 -10.19 -9.19 21.04
CA GLY A 445 -8.95 -8.45 20.79
C GLY A 445 -9.10 -7.44 19.65
N PHE A 446 -9.67 -7.85 18.52
CA PHE A 446 -9.85 -6.98 17.36
C PHE A 446 -10.77 -5.80 17.65
N ILE A 447 -11.94 -6.04 18.25
CA ILE A 447 -12.90 -4.98 18.56
C ILE A 447 -12.30 -4.01 19.59
N GLN A 448 -11.71 -4.52 20.67
CA GLN A 448 -11.21 -3.70 21.76
C GLN A 448 -9.99 -2.85 21.38
N PHE A 449 -9.06 -3.41 20.62
CA PHE A 449 -7.76 -2.76 20.36
C PHE A 449 -7.62 -2.18 18.95
N VAL A 450 -8.51 -2.52 18.02
CA VAL A 450 -8.48 -1.99 16.64
C VAL A 450 -9.74 -1.17 16.36
N MET A 451 -10.93 -1.78 16.42
CA MET A 451 -12.16 -1.10 15.99
C MET A 451 -12.56 0.05 16.91
N ILE A 452 -12.68 -0.17 18.22
CA ILE A 452 -13.11 0.87 19.15
C ILE A 452 -12.19 2.12 19.07
N PRO A 453 -10.85 1.99 19.16
CA PRO A 453 -9.96 3.14 19.02
C PRO A 453 -10.12 3.86 17.67
N LEU A 454 -10.29 3.11 16.58
CA LEU A 454 -10.49 3.67 15.24
C LEU A 454 -11.76 4.53 15.16
N PHE A 455 -12.89 3.99 15.63
CA PHE A 455 -14.16 4.70 15.62
C PHE A 455 -14.21 5.84 16.66
N GLU A 456 -13.56 5.71 17.82
CA GLU A 456 -13.41 6.80 18.79
C GLU A 456 -12.58 7.95 18.22
N ASN A 457 -11.50 7.65 17.50
CA ASN A 457 -10.71 8.66 16.80
C ASN A 457 -11.58 9.39 15.77
N LEU A 458 -12.31 8.65 14.93
CA LEU A 458 -13.20 9.25 13.92
C LEU A 458 -14.31 10.10 14.56
N ALA A 459 -14.89 9.64 15.68
CA ALA A 459 -15.94 10.34 16.40
C ALA A 459 -15.51 11.70 16.98
N ARG A 460 -14.20 11.95 17.18
CA ARG A 460 -13.71 13.29 17.56
C ARG A 460 -14.04 14.36 16.52
N VAL A 461 -14.12 13.97 15.25
CA VAL A 461 -14.50 14.85 14.14
C VAL A 461 -15.97 14.69 13.78
N LEU A 462 -16.51 13.47 13.92
CA LEU A 462 -17.89 13.11 13.58
C LEU A 462 -18.65 12.61 14.83
N PRO A 463 -19.02 13.50 15.77
CA PRO A 463 -19.60 13.10 17.06
C PRO A 463 -20.93 12.33 16.93
N GLN A 464 -21.63 12.43 15.79
CA GLN A 464 -22.83 11.66 15.48
C GLN A 464 -22.59 10.14 15.57
N LEU A 465 -21.38 9.67 15.21
CA LEU A 465 -21.04 8.25 15.23
C LEU A 465 -20.91 7.70 16.67
N GLU A 466 -20.69 8.58 17.67
CA GLU A 466 -20.62 8.20 19.08
C GLU A 466 -21.97 7.70 19.62
N GLY A 467 -23.08 8.24 19.11
CA GLY A 467 -24.42 7.88 19.53
C GLY A 467 -24.97 6.63 18.84
N ASN A 468 -24.59 6.38 17.58
CA ASN A 468 -25.32 5.42 16.73
C ASN A 468 -24.47 4.24 16.24
N VAL A 469 -23.15 4.41 16.08
CA VAL A 469 -22.26 3.34 15.57
C VAL A 469 -21.41 2.72 16.68
N LEU A 470 -20.73 3.55 17.48
CA LEU A 470 -19.89 3.08 18.60
C LEU A 470 -20.64 2.19 19.62
N PRO A 471 -21.91 2.47 19.98
CA PRO A 471 -22.63 1.63 20.92
C PRO A 471 -22.87 0.21 20.39
N GLN A 472 -23.07 0.03 19.07
CA GLN A 472 -23.21 -1.30 18.48
C GLN A 472 -21.89 -2.07 18.55
N ILE A 473 -20.76 -1.43 18.25
CA ILE A 473 -19.43 -2.03 18.38
C ILE A 473 -19.16 -2.46 19.84
N ARG A 474 -19.50 -1.61 20.82
CA ARG A 474 -19.37 -1.95 22.25
C ARG A 474 -20.30 -3.07 22.68
N LYS A 475 -21.51 -3.15 22.11
CA LYS A 475 -22.44 -4.25 22.34
C LYS A 475 -21.89 -5.57 21.79
N SER A 476 -21.29 -5.54 20.59
CA SER A 476 -20.60 -6.71 20.03
C SER A 476 -19.43 -7.15 20.92
N LEU A 477 -18.59 -6.22 21.39
CA LEU A 477 -17.53 -6.53 22.35
C LEU A 477 -18.06 -7.24 23.60
N ALA A 478 -19.12 -6.70 24.21
CA ALA A 478 -19.72 -7.29 25.40
C ALA A 478 -20.27 -8.71 25.13
N TYR A 479 -20.88 -8.92 23.96
CA TYR A 479 -21.36 -10.23 23.53
C TYR A 479 -20.22 -11.26 23.42
N TYR A 480 -19.11 -10.92 22.75
CA TYR A 480 -17.99 -11.86 22.64
C TYR A 480 -17.23 -12.05 23.95
N GLN A 481 -17.18 -11.05 24.83
CA GLN A 481 -16.62 -11.20 26.18
C GLN A 481 -17.45 -12.19 27.01
N ASP A 482 -18.78 -12.10 26.97
CA ASP A 482 -19.67 -13.06 27.63
C ASP A 482 -19.52 -14.47 27.05
N LEU A 483 -19.45 -14.62 25.72
CA LEU A 483 -19.12 -15.90 25.08
C LEU A 483 -17.77 -16.45 25.52
N GLN A 484 -16.74 -15.61 25.61
CA GLN A 484 -15.40 -16.01 26.05
C GLN A 484 -15.41 -16.51 27.50
N GLN A 485 -16.12 -15.80 28.39
CA GLN A 485 -16.27 -16.20 29.80
C GLN A 485 -16.98 -17.55 29.91
N LYS A 486 -18.09 -17.73 29.19
CA LYS A 486 -18.83 -19.01 29.14
C LYS A 486 -17.97 -20.17 28.61
N MET A 487 -17.08 -19.92 27.64
CA MET A 487 -16.14 -20.92 27.13
C MET A 487 -14.99 -21.23 28.10
N THR A 488 -14.54 -20.26 28.89
CA THR A 488 -13.37 -20.41 29.77
C THR A 488 -13.71 -20.81 31.21
N GLY A 489 -15.00 -20.75 31.60
CA GLY A 489 -15.50 -21.43 32.79
C GLY A 489 -14.86 -21.00 34.11
N LYS A 490 -14.87 -19.69 34.39
CA LYS A 490 -14.90 -19.16 35.76
C LYS A 490 -16.23 -18.47 36.02
#